data_AF-A0A960HJW3-F1
#
_entry.id   AF-A0A960HJW3-F1
#
_cell.length_a   1.000
_cell.length_b   1.000
_cell.length_c   1.000
_cell.angle_alpha   90.00
_cell.angle_beta   90.00
_cell.angle_gamma   90.00
#
_symmetry.space_group_name_H-M   'P 1'
#
loop_
_entity.id
_entity.type
_entity.pdbx_description
1 polymer ?
#
loop_
_entity_poly.entity_id
_entity_poly.type
_entity_poly.pdbx_seq_one_letter_code
_entity_poly.pdbx_strand_id
1 'polypeptide(L)' 'MPAVTPIAVRDADLANVKYDDAGLVPAIVQEHGTGEILMMAWMNETTLRRTLEEGRTVFWSRSRQEEWRKG' A
#
# COMPACT_ATOMS: atom_id res chain seq x y z
N MET A 1 -11.62 15.24 8.51
CA MET A 1 -10.68 14.15 8.19
C MET A 1 -11.25 13.40 7.00
N PRO A 2 -10.48 13.03 5.97
CA PRO A 2 -11.03 12.21 4.89
C PRO A 2 -11.57 10.92 5.50
N ALA A 3 -12.71 10.45 4.98
CA ALA A 3 -13.30 9.19 5.42
C ALA A 3 -12.33 8.06 5.09
N VAL A 4 -11.86 7.34 6.10
CA VAL A 4 -11.11 6.10 5.89
C VAL A 4 -12.11 4.97 5.63
N THR A 5 -11.79 4.09 4.70
CA THR A 5 -12.59 2.89 4.42
C THR A 5 -11.73 1.67 4.69
N PRO A 6 -11.75 1.12 5.92
CA PRO A 6 -11.13 -0.15 6.25
C PRO A 6 -11.65 -1.28 5.37
N ILE A 7 -10.75 -2.13 4.89
CA ILE A 7 -11.04 -3.35 4.15
C ILE A 7 -10.54 -4.51 5.00
N ALA A 8 -11.42 -5.45 5.33
CA ALA A 8 -11.03 -6.69 5.99
C ALA A 8 -10.23 -7.55 5.00
N VAL A 9 -8.95 -7.79 5.30
CA VAL A 9 -8.03 -8.53 4.43
C VAL A 9 -7.93 -9.98 4.86
N ARG A 10 -8.07 -10.91 3.92
CA ARG A 10 -7.75 -12.33 4.14
C ARG A 10 -6.41 -12.65 3.47
N ASP A 11 -5.74 -13.68 3.95
CA ASP A 11 -4.44 -14.10 3.38
C ASP A 11 -4.55 -14.47 1.90
N ALA A 12 -5.69 -15.04 1.49
CA ALA A 12 -5.99 -15.32 0.09
C ALA A 12 -6.02 -14.06 -0.80
N ASP A 13 -6.38 -12.90 -0.25
CA ASP A 13 -6.44 -11.64 -1.00
C ASP A 13 -5.02 -11.13 -1.28
N LEU A 14 -4.11 -11.26 -0.32
CA LEU A 14 -2.70 -10.87 -0.47
C LEU A 14 -1.90 -11.87 -1.32
N ALA A 15 -2.27 -13.15 -1.29
CA ALA A 15 -1.65 -14.19 -2.12
C ALA A 15 -1.88 -13.98 -3.63
N ASN A 16 -2.90 -13.18 -4.01
CA ASN A 16 -3.14 -12.82 -5.41
C ASN A 16 -2.17 -11.74 -5.94
N VAL A 17 -1.41 -11.09 -5.05
CA VAL A 17 -0.45 -10.05 -5.43
C VAL A 17 0.85 -10.70 -5.87
N LYS A 18 1.33 -10.31 -7.04
CA LYS A 18 2.64 -10.74 -7.54
C LYS A 18 3.73 -9.80 -7.01
N TYR A 19 4.41 -10.26 -5.96
CA TYR A 19 5.61 -9.60 -5.45
C TYR A 19 6.83 -9.92 -6.32
N ASP A 20 7.82 -9.02 -6.28
CA ASP A 20 9.14 -9.24 -6.85
C ASP A 20 10.02 -10.13 -5.95
N ASP A 21 11.26 -10.40 -6.38
CA ASP A 21 12.21 -11.24 -5.65
C ASP A 21 12.60 -10.67 -4.27
N ALA A 22 12.34 -9.38 -4.02
CA ALA A 22 12.56 -8.72 -2.74
C ALA A 22 11.29 -8.72 -1.86
N GLY A 23 10.20 -9.36 -2.30
CA GLY A 23 8.92 -9.39 -1.60
C GLY A 23 8.15 -8.07 -1.70
N LEU A 24 8.42 -7.26 -2.73
CA LEU A 24 7.83 -5.93 -2.91
C LEU A 24 6.89 -5.85 -4.11
N VAL A 25 5.94 -4.94 -4.05
CA VAL A 25 5.02 -4.60 -5.14
C VAL A 25 5.01 -3.07 -5.35
N PRO A 26 5.01 -2.58 -6.59
CA PRO A 26 4.83 -1.16 -6.87
C PRO A 26 3.38 -0.73 -6.58
N ALA A 27 3.22 0.33 -5.80
CA ALA A 27 1.93 0.94 -5.47
C ALA A 27 1.85 2.34 -6.09
N ILE A 28 0.86 2.54 -6.97
CA ILE A 28 0.57 3.83 -7.59
C ILE A 28 -0.56 4.50 -6.82
N VAL A 29 -0.32 5.71 -6.33
CA VAL A 29 -1.35 6.53 -5.69
C VAL A 29 -1.94 7.46 -6.74
N GLN A 30 -3.26 7.35 -6.92
CA GLN A 30 -4.02 8.14 -7.86
C GLN A 30 -5.11 8.91 -7.13
N GLU A 31 -5.37 10.14 -7.56
CA GLU A 31 -6.52 10.92 -7.10
C GLU A 31 -7.81 10.32 -7.68
N HIS A 32 -8.82 10.12 -6.83
CA HIS A 32 -10.01 9.33 -7.15
C HIS A 32 -10.96 10.02 -8.15
N GLY A 33 -10.98 11.35 -8.23
CA GLY A 33 -11.86 12.10 -9.13
C GLY A 33 -11.24 12.46 -10.48
N THR A 34 -10.01 12.95 -10.49
CA THR A 34 -9.28 13.43 -11.68
C THR A 34 -8.50 12.33 -12.36
N GLY A 35 -8.17 11.26 -11.64
CA GLY A 35 -7.27 10.22 -12.13
C GLY A 35 -5.80 10.67 -12.17
N GLU A 36 -5.45 11.81 -11.58
CA GLU A 36 -4.07 12.28 -11.52
C GLU A 36 -3.19 11.28 -10.74
N ILE A 37 -2.05 10.91 -11.33
CA ILE A 37 -1.05 10.08 -10.64
C ILE A 37 -0.25 10.96 -9.69
N LEU A 38 -0.46 10.77 -8.39
CA LEU A 38 0.16 11.58 -7.35
C LEU A 38 1.57 11.10 -7.01
N MET A 39 1.79 9.78 -6.95
CA MET A 39 3.09 9.20 -6.66
C MET A 39 3.15 7.70 -6.94
N MET A 40 4.36 7.17 -6.96
CA MET A 40 4.67 5.75 -6.90
C MET A 40 5.51 5.45 -5.66
N ALA A 41 5.22 4.35 -4.98
CA ALA A 41 6.00 3.84 -3.86
C ALA A 41 5.99 2.31 -3.86
N TRP A 42 6.66 1.70 -2.88
CA TRP A 42 6.72 0.25 -2.73
C TRP A 42 5.93 -0.20 -1.52
N MET A 43 5.38 -1.40 -1.58
CA MET A 43 4.76 -2.08 -0.45
C MET A 43 5.30 -3.52 -0.39
N ASN A 44 5.51 -4.04 0.81
CA ASN A 44 5.54 -5.47 1.07
C ASN A 44 4.17 -5.95 1.55
N GLU A 45 3.99 -7.25 1.76
CA GLU A 45 2.74 -7.85 2.24
C GLU A 45 2.21 -7.16 3.52
N THR A 46 3.07 -6.88 4.50
CA THR A 46 2.70 -6.23 5.76
C THR A 46 2.17 -4.82 5.56
N THR A 47 2.88 -4.00 4.79
CA THR A 47 2.48 -2.60 4.53
C THR A 47 1.23 -2.51 3.66
N LEU A 48 1.03 -3.45 2.73
CA LEU A 48 -0.20 -3.57 1.96
C LEU A 48 -1.38 -3.97 2.85
N ARG A 49 -1.21 -4.99 3.70
CA ARG A 49 -2.23 -5.41 4.67
C ARG A 49 -2.69 -4.24 5.55
N ARG A 50 -1.73 -3.55 6.17
CA ARG A 50 -2.03 -2.37 7.01
C ARG A 50 -2.72 -1.26 6.23
N THR A 51 -2.33 -1.03 4.98
CA THR A 51 -2.99 -0.02 4.14
C THR A 51 -4.48 -0.29 3.99
N LEU A 52 -4.83 -1.55 3.72
CA LEU A 52 -6.20 -1.98 3.54
C LEU A 52 -6.97 -1.96 4.87
N GLU A 53 -6.39 -2.50 5.94
CA GLU A 53 -7.03 -2.57 7.27
C GLU A 53 -7.23 -1.20 7.91
N GLU A 54 -6.26 -0.30 7.81
CA GLU A 54 -6.33 1.02 8.43
C GLU A 54 -7.05 2.06 7.57
N GLY A 55 -7.23 1.78 6.27
CA GLY A 55 -7.71 2.75 5.29
C GLY A 55 -6.76 3.95 5.13
N ARG A 56 -5.47 3.79 5.45
CA ARG A 56 -4.42 4.80 5.35
C ARG A 56 -3.19 4.20 4.70
N THR A 57 -2.58 4.87 3.74
CA THR A 57 -1.47 4.30 2.99
C THR A 57 -0.20 4.17 3.83
N VAL A 58 0.28 2.93 3.96
CA VAL A 58 1.55 2.55 4.57
C VAL A 58 2.44 1.97 3.46
N PHE A 59 3.65 2.49 3.32
CA PHE A 59 4.62 2.06 2.33
C PHE A 59 5.84 1.42 2.97
N TRP A 60 6.63 0.73 2.14
CA TRP A 60 7.95 0.24 2.47
C TRP A 60 9.04 1.12 1.85
N SER A 61 9.92 1.68 2.69
CA SER A 61 11.09 2.41 2.22
C SER A 61 12.22 1.44 1.88
N ARG A 62 12.51 1.27 0.59
CA ARG A 62 13.62 0.38 0.16
C ARG A 62 14.99 0.85 0.63
N SER A 63 15.20 2.17 0.72
CA SER A 63 16.49 2.73 1.12
C SER A 63 16.74 2.68 2.62
N ARG A 64 15.66 2.79 3.42
CA ARG A 64 15.75 2.76 4.88
C ARG A 64 15.40 1.40 5.49
N GLN A 65 14.85 0.49 4.69
CA GLN A 65 14.38 -0.84 5.11
C GLN A 65 13.40 -0.79 6.28
N GLU A 66 12.48 0.16 6.22
CA GLU A 66 11.49 0.41 7.27
C GLU A 66 10.15 0.87 6.69
N GLU A 67 9.09 0.74 7.50
CA GLU A 67 7.75 1.18 7.14
C GLU A 67 7.65 2.71 7.18
N TRP A 68 7.02 3.29 6.17
CA TRP A 68 6.75 4.72 6.10
C TRP A 68 5.25 4.95 5.94
N ARG A 69 4.63 5.54 6.97
CA ARG A 69 3.24 5.99 6.93
C ARG A 69 3.20 7.33 6.22
N LYS A 70 2.38 7.45 5.17
CA LYS A 70 2.21 8.73 4.47
C LYS A 70 1.41 9.68 5.36
N GLY A 71 2.08 10.68 5.93
CA GLY A 71 1.50 11.69 6.83
C GLY A 71 2.56 12.57 7.45
#